data_AF-A0A804MF97-F1
#
_entry.id   AF-A0A804MF97-F1
#
_cell.length_a   1.000
_cell.length_b   1.000
_cell.length_c   1.000
_cell.angle_alpha   90.00
_cell.angle_beta   90.00
_cell.angle_gamma   90.00
#
_symmetry.space_group_name_H-M   'P 1'
#
loop_
_entity.id
_entity.type
_entity.pdbx_description
1 polymer ?
#
loop_
_entity_poly.entity_id
_entity_poly.type
_entity_poly.pdbx_seq_one_letter_code
_entity_poly.pdbx_strand_id
1 'polypeptide(L)'
;MHTSSRACVASYPCVVQNNILWFYPRDDPEYKDVLQRKRPLLIPEIDDPDFVTVYGIRDLHYGYDILVENHMDPAHVPYAHKGIMRGIRKKEDPGRYVPEASFLHGLLQVAETLSSMGSRQEELMKVEEQSVELGMD
;
A
#
# COMPACT_ATOMS: atom_id res chain seq x y z
N MET A 1 0.31 -50.60 -22.59
CA MET A 1 0.21 -50.12 -21.20
C MET A 1 1.37 -50.71 -20.41
N HIS A 2 2.18 -49.90 -19.73
CA HIS A 2 3.26 -50.42 -18.89
C HIS A 2 2.66 -51.21 -17.72
N THR A 3 3.19 -52.42 -17.46
CA THR A 3 2.72 -53.32 -16.38
C THR A 3 3.44 -53.09 -15.06
N SER A 4 4.39 -52.16 -15.03
CA SER A 4 5.20 -51.88 -13.83
C SER A 4 4.36 -51.12 -12.80
N SER A 5 4.26 -51.66 -11.58
CA SER A 5 3.68 -50.95 -10.43
C SER A 5 4.46 -49.69 -10.04
N ARG A 6 5.68 -49.53 -10.54
CA ARG A 6 6.51 -48.32 -10.35
C ARG A 6 6.20 -47.23 -11.38
N ALA A 7 5.44 -47.53 -12.43
CA ALA A 7 5.06 -46.58 -13.46
C ALA A 7 3.74 -45.86 -13.08
N CYS A 8 3.66 -45.36 -11.85
CA CYS A 8 2.53 -44.60 -11.34
C CYS A 8 3.01 -43.32 -10.64
N VAL A 9 2.13 -42.32 -10.60
CA VAL A 9 2.33 -41.05 -9.87
C VAL A 9 1.03 -40.73 -9.15
N ALA A 10 1.12 -39.98 -8.04
CA ALA A 10 -0.06 -39.47 -7.34
C ALA A 10 -0.92 -38.64 -8.31
N SER A 11 -2.24 -38.81 -8.22
CA SER A 11 -3.23 -38.04 -8.98
C SER A 11 -4.08 -37.25 -8.01
N TYR A 12 -4.18 -35.94 -8.25
CA TYR A 12 -4.91 -35.02 -7.39
C TYR A 12 -6.26 -34.65 -8.02
N PRO A 13 -7.36 -34.60 -7.24
CA PRO A 13 -8.62 -34.05 -7.72
C PRO A 13 -8.43 -32.61 -8.24
N CYS A 14 -8.83 -32.33 -9.48
CA CYS A 14 -8.74 -30.99 -10.07
C CYS A 14 -10.02 -30.58 -10.82
N VAL A 15 -10.29 -29.26 -10.88
CA VAL A 15 -11.41 -28.67 -11.62
C VAL A 15 -11.00 -27.31 -12.17
N VAL A 16 -11.49 -26.96 -13.37
CA VAL A 16 -11.39 -25.60 -13.90
C VAL A 16 -12.65 -24.83 -13.51
N GLN A 17 -12.49 -23.67 -12.87
CA GLN A 17 -13.58 -22.77 -12.48
C GLN A 17 -13.07 -21.33 -12.45
N ASN A 18 -13.87 -20.36 -12.92
CA ASN A 18 -13.48 -18.95 -13.00
C ASN A 18 -12.14 -18.77 -13.75
N ASN A 19 -11.96 -19.53 -14.84
CA ASN A 19 -10.73 -19.65 -15.63
C ASN A 19 -9.45 -19.99 -14.85
N ILE A 20 -9.57 -20.56 -13.66
CA ILE A 20 -8.46 -20.99 -12.81
C ILE A 20 -8.49 -22.53 -12.68
N LEU A 21 -7.32 -23.17 -12.80
CA LEU A 21 -7.16 -24.59 -12.48
C LEU A 21 -6.98 -24.74 -10.97
N TRP A 22 -7.98 -25.31 -10.31
CA TRP A 22 -7.95 -25.66 -8.90
C TRP A 22 -7.59 -27.13 -8.73
N PHE A 23 -6.76 -27.44 -7.74
CA PHE A 23 -6.48 -28.83 -7.35
C PHE A 23 -6.46 -28.98 -5.84
N TYR A 24 -6.79 -30.17 -5.37
CA TYR A 24 -6.73 -30.52 -3.95
C TYR A 24 -5.50 -31.40 -3.69
N PRO A 25 -4.47 -30.93 -2.95
CA PRO A 25 -3.18 -31.60 -2.82
C PRO A 25 -3.20 -32.77 -1.81
N ARG A 26 -4.18 -33.67 -1.96
CA ARG A 26 -4.30 -34.94 -1.24
C ARG A 26 -4.74 -36.02 -2.19
N ASP A 27 -4.03 -37.14 -2.19
CA ASP A 27 -4.26 -38.32 -3.02
C ASP A 27 -4.89 -39.48 -2.25
N ASP A 28 -5.16 -39.32 -0.95
CA ASP A 28 -5.84 -40.34 -0.16
C ASP A 28 -7.24 -40.63 -0.72
N PRO A 29 -7.71 -41.90 -0.69
CA PRO A 29 -9.00 -42.28 -1.26
C PRO A 29 -10.21 -41.49 -0.72
N GLU A 30 -10.12 -40.99 0.52
CA GLU A 30 -11.15 -40.18 1.18
C GLU A 30 -11.37 -38.79 0.54
N TYR A 31 -10.41 -38.31 -0.26
CA TYR A 31 -10.50 -37.02 -0.96
C TYR A 31 -10.90 -37.15 -2.43
N LYS A 32 -11.15 -38.35 -2.93
CA LYS A 32 -11.47 -38.58 -4.36
C LYS A 32 -12.71 -37.79 -4.82
N ASP A 33 -13.66 -37.55 -3.93
CA ASP A 33 -14.90 -36.81 -4.16
C ASP A 33 -14.87 -35.38 -3.58
N VAL A 34 -13.71 -34.89 -3.12
CA VAL A 34 -13.60 -33.61 -2.41
C VAL A 34 -14.17 -32.44 -3.21
N LEU A 35 -14.04 -32.46 -4.54
CA LEU A 35 -14.55 -31.40 -5.41
C LEU A 35 -16.08 -31.42 -5.58
N GLN A 36 -16.73 -32.55 -5.26
CA GLN A 36 -18.20 -32.65 -5.19
C GLN A 36 -18.71 -32.14 -3.84
N ARG A 37 -17.98 -32.40 -2.75
CA ARG A 37 -18.33 -31.96 -1.39
C ARG A 37 -17.97 -30.50 -1.11
N LYS A 38 -16.83 -30.04 -1.63
CA LYS A 38 -16.22 -28.73 -1.38
C LYS A 38 -15.55 -28.22 -2.65
N ARG A 39 -16.38 -27.68 -3.54
CA ARG A 39 -15.90 -26.98 -4.74
C ARG A 39 -15.20 -25.66 -4.34
N PRO A 40 -14.19 -25.19 -5.09
CA PRO A 40 -13.68 -23.83 -4.94
C PRO A 40 -14.82 -22.80 -4.97
N LEU A 41 -14.63 -21.67 -4.30
CA LEU A 41 -15.63 -20.60 -4.29
C LEU A 41 -15.92 -20.15 -5.72
N LEU A 42 -17.21 -20.13 -6.08
CA LEU A 42 -17.67 -19.62 -7.37
C LEU A 42 -17.93 -18.12 -7.24
N ILE A 43 -17.28 -17.35 -8.11
CA ILE A 43 -17.54 -15.91 -8.27
C ILE A 43 -18.23 -15.75 -9.64
N PRO A 44 -19.57 -15.63 -9.70
CA PRO A 44 -20.31 -15.59 -10.96
C PRO A 44 -19.86 -14.46 -11.90
N GLU A 45 -19.51 -13.30 -11.34
CA GLU A 45 -19.10 -12.10 -12.07
C GLU A 45 -17.82 -12.31 -12.89
N ILE A 46 -16.99 -13.30 -12.55
CA ILE A 46 -15.78 -13.61 -13.32
C ILE A 46 -16.13 -14.22 -14.69
N ASP A 47 -17.18 -15.03 -14.74
CA ASP A 47 -17.63 -15.74 -15.95
C ASP A 47 -18.80 -15.02 -16.64
N ASP A 48 -19.23 -13.88 -16.10
CA ASP A 48 -20.30 -13.06 -16.66
C ASP A 48 -19.75 -12.16 -17.80
N PRO A 49 -20.28 -12.26 -19.03
CA PRO A 49 -19.83 -11.46 -20.16
C PRO A 49 -20.05 -9.95 -20.01
N ASP A 50 -20.91 -9.50 -19.09
CA ASP A 50 -21.13 -8.08 -18.81
C ASP A 50 -19.99 -7.46 -18.00
N PHE A 51 -19.08 -8.27 -17.43
CA PHE A 51 -17.94 -7.85 -16.64
C PHE A 51 -16.62 -8.07 -17.38
N VAL A 52 -15.62 -7.25 -17.03
CA VAL A 52 -14.24 -7.43 -17.49
C VAL A 52 -13.41 -7.93 -16.33
N THR A 53 -12.86 -9.14 -16.45
CA THR A 53 -11.98 -9.74 -15.45
C THR A 53 -10.51 -9.54 -15.82
N VAL A 54 -9.71 -9.04 -14.87
CA VAL A 54 -8.26 -8.90 -15.00
C VAL A 54 -7.57 -9.88 -14.05
N TYR A 55 -6.70 -10.72 -14.59
CA TYR A 55 -5.90 -11.66 -13.81
C TYR A 55 -4.49 -11.10 -13.59
N GLY A 56 -3.98 -11.28 -12.36
CA GLY A 56 -2.59 -11.00 -12.02
C GLY A 56 -2.03 -12.16 -11.20
N ILE A 57 -0.85 -12.66 -11.59
CA ILE A 57 -0.12 -13.68 -10.84
C ILE A 57 1.17 -13.04 -10.36
N ARG A 58 1.45 -13.17 -9.07
CA ARG A 58 2.66 -12.63 -8.44
C ARG A 58 3.15 -13.58 -7.36
N ASP A 59 4.42 -13.93 -7.44
CA ASP A 59 5.10 -14.64 -6.36
C ASP A 59 5.39 -13.67 -5.21
N LEU A 60 5.01 -14.09 -4.00
CA LEU A 60 5.19 -13.34 -2.77
C LEU A 60 5.91 -14.23 -1.75
N HIS A 61 6.96 -13.71 -1.14
CA HIS A 61 7.78 -14.44 -0.17
C HIS A 61 7.16 -14.40 1.24
N TYR A 62 5.88 -14.73 1.36
CA TYR A 62 5.17 -14.88 2.63
C TYR A 62 3.97 -15.83 2.50
N GLY A 63 3.52 -16.37 3.63
CA GLY A 63 2.41 -17.33 3.69
C GLY A 63 1.04 -16.72 3.35
N TYR A 64 0.08 -17.60 3.06
CA TYR A 64 -1.30 -17.23 2.75
C TYR A 64 -1.99 -16.50 3.90
N ASP A 65 -1.70 -16.90 5.14
CA ASP A 65 -2.13 -16.27 6.39
C ASP A 65 -1.74 -14.79 6.44
N ILE A 66 -0.46 -14.49 6.26
CA ILE A 66 0.06 -13.10 6.24
C ILE A 66 -0.55 -12.30 5.09
N LEU A 67 -0.73 -12.91 3.91
CA LEU A 67 -1.37 -12.26 2.76
C LEU A 67 -2.80 -11.83 3.08
N VAL A 68 -3.59 -12.73 3.65
CA VAL A 68 -5.00 -12.46 3.98
C VAL A 68 -5.11 -11.40 5.07
N GLU A 69 -4.32 -11.50 6.13
CA GLU A 69 -4.29 -10.48 7.19
C GLU A 69 -3.91 -9.11 6.66
N ASN A 70 -2.86 -9.03 5.83
CA ASN A 70 -2.44 -7.79 5.20
C ASN A 70 -3.53 -7.21 4.29
N HIS A 71 -4.17 -8.05 3.46
CA HIS A 71 -5.18 -7.59 2.51
C HIS A 71 -6.44 -7.07 3.19
N MET A 72 -6.83 -7.68 4.31
CA MET A 72 -8.05 -7.35 5.04
C MET A 72 -7.88 -6.24 6.10
N ASP A 73 -6.65 -5.79 6.38
CA ASP A 73 -6.38 -4.73 7.34
C ASP A 73 -6.47 -3.33 6.72
N PRO A 74 -7.49 -2.50 7.00
CA PRO A 74 -7.54 -1.13 6.49
C PRO A 74 -6.47 -0.22 7.10
N ALA A 75 -5.87 -0.59 8.25
CA ALA A 75 -4.92 0.28 8.95
C ALA A 75 -3.64 0.52 8.15
N HIS A 76 -3.21 -0.42 7.30
CA HIS A 76 -2.03 -0.23 6.44
C HIS A 76 -2.26 0.77 5.29
N VAL A 77 -3.52 1.03 4.91
CA VAL A 77 -3.87 1.75 3.68
C VAL A 77 -3.28 3.16 3.60
N PRO A 78 -3.39 4.02 4.65
CA PRO A 78 -2.81 5.36 4.61
C PRO A 78 -1.28 5.40 4.51
N TYR A 79 -0.61 4.33 4.95
CA TYR A 79 0.85 4.26 5.03
C TYR A 79 1.47 3.57 3.81
N ALA A 80 0.99 2.38 3.43
CA ALA A 80 1.59 1.57 2.38
C ALA A 80 1.15 1.96 0.96
N HIS A 81 -0.08 2.48 0.80
CA HIS A 81 -0.62 2.87 -0.51
C HIS A 81 -0.57 4.38 -0.78
N LYS A 82 0.23 5.11 0.00
CA LYS A 82 0.43 6.56 -0.13
C LYS A 82 0.92 6.90 -1.53
N GLY A 83 0.14 7.72 -2.25
CA GLY A 83 0.45 8.14 -3.61
C GLY A 83 0.16 7.12 -4.71
N ILE A 84 -0.29 5.91 -4.34
CA ILE A 84 -0.66 4.84 -5.28
C ILE A 84 -2.18 4.82 -5.49
N MET A 85 -2.95 4.78 -4.40
CA MET A 85 -4.42 4.76 -4.48
C MET A 85 -4.99 6.18 -4.56
N ARG A 86 -5.94 6.37 -5.49
CA ARG A 86 -6.68 7.64 -5.63
C ARG A 86 -7.50 7.91 -4.35
N GLY A 87 -7.46 9.14 -3.86
CA GLY A 87 -8.23 9.56 -2.67
C GLY A 87 -7.46 9.48 -1.34
N ILE A 88 -6.35 8.73 -1.28
CA ILE A 88 -5.49 8.75 -0.09
C ILE A 88 -4.68 10.05 -0.11
N ARG A 89 -4.93 10.92 0.87
CA ARG A 89 -4.26 12.21 0.99
C ARG A 89 -2.75 11.99 1.05
N LYS A 90 -1.99 12.74 0.27
CA LYS A 90 -0.51 12.74 0.31
C LYS A 90 0.07 13.30 1.63
N LYS A 91 -0.77 13.66 2.61
CA LYS A 91 -0.35 14.34 3.84
C LYS A 91 0.80 13.55 4.49
N GLU A 92 1.78 14.28 4.97
CA GLU A 92 2.90 13.70 5.71
C GLU A 92 2.36 12.94 6.93
N ASP A 93 2.94 11.78 7.16
CA ASP A 93 2.65 10.99 8.35
C ASP A 93 3.34 11.69 9.52
N PRO A 94 2.60 12.22 10.52
CA PRO A 94 3.21 12.90 11.66
C PRO A 94 4.19 12.02 12.44
N GLY A 95 4.06 10.69 12.34
CA GLY A 95 4.94 9.72 13.00
C GLY A 95 6.12 9.26 12.14
N ARG A 96 6.25 9.71 10.88
CA ARG A 96 7.35 9.28 10.02
C ARG A 96 8.65 9.91 10.48
N TYR A 97 9.51 9.10 11.09
CA TYR A 97 10.88 9.47 11.36
C TYR A 97 11.60 9.78 10.03
N VAL A 98 12.05 11.02 9.87
CA VAL A 98 12.91 11.45 8.75
C VAL A 98 14.33 11.52 9.30
N PRO A 99 15.27 10.66 8.85
CA PRO A 99 16.66 10.78 9.28
C PRO A 99 17.24 12.13 8.83
N GLU A 100 17.80 12.89 9.79
CA GLU A 100 18.66 14.09 9.68
C GLU A 100 18.22 15.32 8.85
N ALA A 101 17.12 15.32 8.10
CA ALA A 101 16.68 16.54 7.38
C ALA A 101 15.90 17.55 8.26
N SER A 102 15.34 17.12 9.39
CA SER A 102 14.52 17.98 10.26
C SER A 102 15.33 19.02 11.04
N PHE A 103 16.61 18.76 11.32
CA PHE A 103 17.47 19.72 12.01
C PHE A 103 17.78 20.94 11.14
N LEU A 104 18.05 20.72 9.84
CA LEU A 104 18.31 21.81 8.90
C LEU A 104 17.07 22.63 8.58
N HIS A 105 15.88 22.00 8.46
CA HIS A 105 14.64 22.76 8.29
C HIS A 105 14.32 23.62 9.51
N GLY A 106 14.51 23.08 10.73
CA GLY A 106 14.36 23.86 11.96
C GLY A 106 15.30 25.06 12.03
N LEU A 107 16.57 24.87 11.66
CA LEU A 107 17.55 25.96 11.60
C LEU A 107 17.20 27.00 10.53
N LEU A 108 16.73 26.58 9.35
CA LEU A 108 16.34 27.50 8.28
C LEU A 108 15.15 28.37 8.71
N GLN A 109 14.16 27.78 9.38
CA GLN A 109 12.98 28.50 9.87
C GLN A 109 13.33 29.52 10.97
N VAL A 110 14.31 29.20 11.84
CA VAL A 110 14.86 30.15 12.81
C VAL A 110 15.61 31.28 12.11
N ALA A 111 16.43 30.99 11.10
CA ALA A 111 17.16 31.99 10.33
C ALA A 111 16.22 32.96 9.58
N GLU A 112 15.16 32.45 8.95
CA GLU A 112 14.13 33.26 8.29
C GLU A 112 13.39 34.16 9.29
N THR A 113 13.08 33.64 10.48
CA THR A 113 12.43 34.41 11.55
C THR A 113 13.34 35.53 12.05
N LEU A 114 14.62 35.26 12.26
CA LEU A 114 15.60 36.29 12.67
C LEU A 114 15.82 37.34 11.58
N SER A 115 15.86 36.94 10.30
CA SER A 115 15.96 37.89 9.18
C SER A 115 14.72 38.78 9.07
N SER A 116 13.53 38.22 9.27
CA SER A 116 12.25 38.97 9.30
C SER A 116 12.18 39.93 10.50
N MET A 117 12.69 39.53 11.65
CA MET A 117 12.81 40.42 12.82
C MET A 117 13.81 41.55 12.56
N GLY A 118 14.94 41.26 11.90
CA GLY A 118 15.92 42.27 11.50
C GLY A 118 15.35 43.30 10.53
N SER A 119 14.64 42.86 9.48
CA SER A 119 14.02 43.80 8.52
C SER A 119 12.95 44.66 9.17
N ARG A 120 12.17 44.12 10.12
CA ARG A 120 11.19 44.90 10.89
C ARG A 120 11.85 45.95 11.79
N GLN A 121 13.00 45.63 12.39
CA GLN A 121 13.76 46.60 13.20
C GLN A 121 14.32 47.73 12.33
N GLU A 122 14.85 47.43 11.13
CA GLU A 122 15.29 48.47 10.18
C GLU A 122 14.14 49.34 9.69
N GLU A 123 12.97 48.75 9.44
CA GLU A 123 11.78 49.50 9.03
C GLU A 123 11.27 50.41 10.16
N LEU A 124 11.28 49.92 11.40
CA LEU A 124 10.95 50.73 12.58
C LEU A 124 11.92 51.90 12.77
N MET A 125 13.24 51.67 12.60
CA MET A 125 14.24 52.73 12.69
C MET A 125 14.05 53.80 11.60
N LYS A 126 13.69 53.40 10.37
CA LYS A 126 13.41 54.36 9.28
C LYS A 126 12.14 55.20 9.54
N VAL A 127 11.11 54.60 10.13
CA VAL A 127 9.88 55.32 10.50
C VAL A 127 10.13 56.30 11.63
N GLU A 128 10.99 55.94 12.59
CA GLU A 128 11.36 56.81 13.70
C GLU A 128 12.23 57.98 13.21
N GLU A 129 13.19 57.73 12.30
CA GLU A 129 14.02 58.78 11.68
C GLU A 129 13.19 59.78 10.86
N GLN A 130 12.22 59.29 10.06
CA GLN A 130 11.28 60.17 9.33
C GLN A 130 10.38 60.99 10.26
N SER A 131 10.01 60.43 11.42
CA SER A 131 9.17 61.12 12.40
C SER A 131 9.95 62.20 13.16
N VAL A 132 11.27 62.02 13.34
CA VAL A 132 12.17 63.06 13.88
C VAL A 132 12.38 64.18 12.87
N GLU A 133 12.57 63.86 11.58
CA GLU A 133 12.70 64.88 10.53
C GLU A 133 11.41 65.71 10.36
N LEU A 134 10.22 65.09 10.44
CA LEU A 134 8.94 65.80 10.34
C LEU A 134 8.54 66.59 11.60
N GLY A 135 9.23 66.37 12.73
CA GLY A 135 8.99 67.06 14.00
C GLY A 135 9.93 68.24 14.29
N MET A 136 10.87 68.53 13.39
CA MET A 136 11.90 69.57 13.58
C MET A 136 11.70 70.85 12.73
N ASP A 137 10.56 70.98 12.04
CA ASP A 137 10.12 72.21 11.35
C ASP A 137 8.88 72.84 12.03
#